data_AF-A0A090X4Z9-F1
#
_entry.id   AF-A0A090X4Z9-F1
#
_cell.length_a   1.000
_cell.length_b   1.000
_cell.length_c   1.000
_cell.angle_alpha   90.00
_cell.angle_beta   90.00
_cell.angle_gamma   90.00
#
_symmetry.space_group_name_H-M   'P 1'
#
loop_
_entity.id
_entity.type
_entity.pdbx_description
1 polymer ?
#
loop_
_entity_poly.entity_id
_entity_poly.type
_entity_poly.pdbx_seq_one_letter_code
_entity_poly.pdbx_strand_id
1 'polypeptide(L)' 'MLLQLNSGIFYEFIKADEFFDDNPKRITIGAVEIGVNYVMIISSNAGLWAYNIGDTVEFTSVTPYRVIVSGGV' A
#
# COMPACT_ATOMS: atom_id res chain seq x y z
N MET A 1 -12.31 -1.33 -3.96
CA MET A 1 -11.94 0.08 -4.22
C MET A 1 -10.97 0.16 -5.41
N LEU A 2 -11.02 1.22 -6.22
CA LEU A 2 -10.06 1.50 -7.31
C LEU A 2 -8.96 2.43 -6.79
N LEU A 3 -7.69 2.12 -7.03
CA LEU A 3 -6.58 2.94 -6.57
C LEU A 3 -6.30 4.12 -7.52
N GLN A 4 -6.17 5.32 -6.98
CA GLN A 4 -5.94 6.55 -7.74
C GLN A 4 -4.44 6.88 -7.82
N LEU A 5 -3.79 6.53 -8.92
CA LEU A 5 -2.33 6.70 -9.09
C LEU A 5 -1.90 8.06 -9.65
N ASN A 6 -2.85 8.88 -10.14
CA ASN A 6 -2.57 10.12 -10.89
C ASN A 6 -2.98 11.40 -10.15
N SER A 7 -3.01 11.38 -8.82
CA SER A 7 -3.51 12.47 -7.97
C SER A 7 -2.41 13.24 -7.22
N GLY A 8 -1.13 13.04 -7.57
CA GLY A 8 0.00 13.61 -6.82
C GLY A 8 0.24 12.91 -5.47
N ILE A 9 -0.18 11.65 -5.37
CA ILE A 9 0.01 10.76 -4.23
C ILE A 9 0.95 9.63 -4.66
N PHE A 10 2.02 9.42 -3.89
CA PHE A 10 2.91 8.29 -4.06
C PHE A 10 2.57 7.21 -3.03
N TYR A 11 2.38 5.98 -3.52
CA TYR A 11 2.03 4.82 -2.71
C TYR A 11 3.21 3.85 -2.63
N GLU A 12 3.57 3.51 -1.40
CA GLU A 12 4.47 2.42 -1.08
C GLU A 12 3.70 1.35 -0.31
N PHE A 13 4.14 0.11 -0.47
CA PHE A 13 3.52 -1.06 0.13
C PHE A 13 4.58 -1.86 0.89
N ILE A 14 4.20 -2.35 2.07
CA ILE A 14 5.01 -3.26 2.88
C ILE A 14 4.16 -4.50 3.09
N LYS A 15 4.70 -5.71 2.89
CA LYS A 15 3.93 -6.92 3.18
C LYS A 15 3.59 -6.95 4.67
N ALA A 16 2.34 -7.31 4.99
CA ALA A 16 1.85 -7.21 6.37
C ALA A 16 2.60 -8.12 7.35
N ASP A 17 3.14 -9.24 6.86
CA ASP A 17 3.98 -10.16 7.61
C ASP A 17 5.40 -9.64 7.87
N GLU A 18 5.93 -8.81 6.98
CA GLU A 18 7.26 -8.15 7.12
C GLU A 18 7.17 -6.81 7.88
N PHE A 19 5.98 -6.29 8.17
CA PHE A 19 5.81 -4.93 8.69
C PHE A 19 6.50 -4.65 10.03
N PHE A 20 6.67 -5.67 10.88
CA PHE A 20 7.32 -5.57 12.19
C PHE A 20 8.83 -5.86 12.16
N ASP A 21 9.40 -6.11 10.99
CA ASP A 21 10.85 -6.31 10.85
C ASP A 21 11.59 -4.99 11.08
N ASP A 22 12.86 -5.07 11.50
CA ASP A 22 13.71 -3.88 11.75
C ASP A 22 13.89 -3.01 10.50
N ASN A 23 13.81 -3.60 9.31
CA ASN A 23 13.93 -2.90 8.04
C ASN A 23 13.02 -3.53 6.97
N PRO A 24 11.71 -3.26 7.01
CA PRO A 24 10.75 -3.89 6.12
C PRO A 24 10.97 -3.44 4.68
N LYS A 25 10.83 -4.38 3.73
CA LYS A 25 10.99 -4.04 2.32
C LYS A 25 9.80 -3.23 1.84
N ARG A 26 10.07 -2.01 1.37
CA ARG A 26 9.08 -1.16 0.70
C ARG A 26 9.09 -1.44 -0.79
N ILE A 27 7.91 -1.68 -1.34
CA ILE A 27 7.71 -1.93 -2.76
C ILE A 27 6.72 -0.91 -3.34
N THR A 28 6.83 -0.64 -4.63
CA THR A 28 5.89 0.22 -5.35
C THR A 28 4.75 -0.60 -5.95
N ILE A 29 3.75 0.09 -6.49
CA ILE A 29 2.56 -0.53 -7.10
C ILE A 29 2.88 -1.60 -8.18
N GLY A 30 4.02 -1.50 -8.86
CA GLY A 30 4.41 -2.45 -9.91
C GLY A 30 4.91 -3.81 -9.40
N ALA A 31 5.16 -3.95 -8.10
CA ALA A 31 5.69 -5.16 -7.49
C ALA A 31 4.68 -5.86 -6.55
N VAL A 32 3.44 -5.37 -6.50
CA VAL A 32 2.39 -5.95 -5.64
C VAL A 32 1.84 -7.25 -6.21
N GLU A 33 1.42 -8.13 -5.31
CA GLU A 33 0.89 -9.45 -5.63
C GLU A 33 -0.60 -9.55 -5.22
N ILE A 34 -1.40 -10.28 -6.00
CA ILE A 34 -2.81 -10.53 -5.70
C ILE A 34 -2.92 -11.50 -4.51
N GLY A 35 -3.86 -11.25 -3.60
CA GLY A 35 -4.09 -12.11 -2.43
C GLY A 35 -3.07 -11.94 -1.29
N VAL A 36 -2.21 -10.93 -1.37
CA VAL A 36 -1.24 -10.58 -0.32
C VAL A 36 -1.70 -9.31 0.39
N ASN A 37 -1.63 -9.32 1.72
CA ASN A 37 -1.93 -8.15 2.56
C ASN A 37 -0.74 -7.21 2.63
N TYR A 38 -1.01 -5.92 2.41
CA TYR A 38 -0.01 -4.87 2.46
C TYR A 38 -0.42 -3.77 3.41
N VAL A 39 0.54 -3.28 4.21
CA VAL A 39 0.43 -1.97 4.85
C VAL A 39 0.72 -0.89 3.82
N MET A 40 -0.18 0.09 3.72
CA MET A 40 -0.07 1.18 2.77
C MET A 40 0.62 2.40 3.41
N ILE A 41 1.69 2.84 2.78
CA ILE A 41 2.42 4.05 3.15
C ILE A 41 2.19 5.10 2.06
N ILE A 42 1.83 6.32 2.48
CA ILE A 42 1.52 7.42 1.57
C ILE A 42 2.50 8.58 1.74
N SER A 43 2.96 9.10 0.61
CA SER A 43 3.55 10.44 0.53
C SER A 43 2.75 11.32 -0.42
N SER A 44 2.52 12.58 -0.08
CA SER A 44 1.75 13.52 -0.90
C SER A 44 2.32 14.93 -0.85
N ASN A 45 2.04 15.69 -1.91
CA ASN A 45 2.44 17.10 -2.01
C ASN A 45 1.68 18.01 -1.01
N ALA A 46 0.69 17.48 -0.30
CA ALA A 46 -0.05 18.18 0.75
C ALA A 46 0.61 18.05 2.14
N GLY A 47 1.81 17.47 2.23
CA GLY A 47 2.59 17.40 3.47
C GLY A 47 2.56 16.04 4.17
N LEU A 48 2.12 14.97 3.49
CA LEU A 48 2.32 13.60 4.00
C LEU A 48 3.67 13.06 3.52
N TRP A 49 4.47 12.54 4.44
CA TRP A 49 5.81 12.03 4.17
C TRP A 49 5.94 10.65 4.82
N ALA A 50 5.98 9.60 4.01
CA ALA A 50 6.04 8.21 4.46
C ALA A 50 5.02 7.88 5.58
N TYR A 51 3.79 8.37 5.44
CA TYR A 51 2.75 8.23 6.44
C TYR A 51 2.08 6.86 6.36
N ASN A 52 2.06 6.10 7.46
CA ASN A 52 1.29 4.86 7.56
C ASN A 52 -0.18 5.18 7.81
N ILE A 53 -1.06 4.68 6.95
CA ILE A 53 -2.52 4.88 7.08
C ILE A 53 -3.09 4.10 8.28
N GLY A 54 -2.45 3.00 8.68
CA GLY A 54 -2.92 2.13 9.77
C GLY A 54 -3.85 1.00 9.33
N ASP A 55 -4.22 0.96 8.04
CA ASP A 55 -5.02 -0.12 7.45
C ASP A 55 -4.16 -1.02 6.56
N THR A 56 -4.54 -2.31 6.51
CA THR A 56 -4.05 -3.24 5.49
C THR A 56 -4.98 -3.28 4.28
N VAL A 57 -4.37 -3.47 3.11
CA VAL A 57 -5.08 -3.67 1.85
C VAL A 57 -4.63 -4.94 1.16
N GLU A 58 -5.57 -5.62 0.51
CA GLU A 58 -5.29 -6.76 -0.36
C GLU A 58 -5.61 -6.41 -1.81
N PHE A 59 -4.70 -6.72 -2.73
CA PHE A 59 -4.93 -6.54 -4.15
C PHE A 59 -5.79 -7.68 -4.71
N THR A 60 -6.89 -7.30 -5.37
CA THR A 60 -7.81 -8.23 -6.07
C THR A 60 -7.60 -8.19 -7.58
N SER A 61 -6.94 -7.16 -8.10
CA SER A 61 -6.49 -7.05 -9.49
C SER A 61 -5.33 -6.06 -9.59
N VAL A 62 -4.41 -6.30 -10.52
CA VAL A 62 -3.31 -5.38 -10.89
C VAL A 62 -3.56 -4.64 -12.20
N THR A 63 -4.64 -4.96 -12.92
CA THR A 63 -4.99 -4.29 -14.18
C THR A 63 -6.51 -4.30 -14.38
N PRO A 64 -7.23 -3.22 -14.02
CA PRO A 64 -6.76 -2.07 -13.24
C PRO A 64 -6.51 -2.43 -11.77
N TYR A 65 -5.64 -1.67 -11.09
CA TYR A 65 -5.34 -1.90 -9.67
C TYR A 65 -6.59 -1.75 -8.79
N ARG A 66 -7.02 -2.86 -8.18
CA ARG A 66 -8.17 -2.91 -7.27
C ARG A 66 -7.75 -3.47 -5.94
N VAL A 67 -8.21 -2.83 -4.87
CA VAL A 67 -7.91 -3.23 -3.51
C VAL A 67 -9.18 -3.41 -2.69
N ILE A 68 -9.11 -4.30 -1.71
CA ILE A 68 -10.07 -4.41 -0.61
C ILE A 68 -9.34 -4.08 0.68
N VAL A 69 -10.06 -3.48 1.64
CA VAL A 69 -9.51 -3.26 2.98
C VAL A 69 -9.71 -4.56 3.75
N SER A 70 -8.61 -5.17 4.21
CA SER A 70 -8.63 -6.47 4.90
C SER A 70 -8.70 -6.34 6.42
N GLY A 71 -8.39 -5.17 6.98
CA GLY A 71 -8.52 -4.86 8.41
C GLY A 71 -7.42 -3.91 8.89
N GLY A 72 -7.53 -3.46 10.15
CA GLY A 72 -6.49 -2.67 10.81
C GLY A 72 -5.30 -3.53 11.25
N VAL A 73 -4.13 -2.92 11.35
CA VAL A 73 -2.91 -3.51 11.93
C VAL A 73 -2.85 -3.28 13.43
#